data_AF-A0A2V9QLQ3-F1
#
_entry.id   AF-A0A2V9QLQ3-F1
#
_cell.length_a   1.000
_cell.length_b   1.000
_cell.length_c   1.000
_cell.angle_alpha   90.00
_cell.angle_beta   90.00
_cell.angle_gamma   90.00
#
_symmetry.space_group_name_H-M   'P 1'
#
loop_
_entity.id
_entity.type
_entity.pdbx_description
1 polymer ?
#
loop_
_entity_poly.entity_id
_entity_poly.type
_entity_poly.pdbx_seq_one_letter_code
_entity_poly.pdbx_strand_id
1 'polypeptide(L)'
;MHVVDNACFLQDVGGQAHTRTTNSRHGRKMSDSTRSWLIRSQRARRCSISWTRLQTAILATSDHAAPLKYGSIQDFFNSFSPRLAPKTIRNMHACLRTVLTQGKTWGLVRVNPAQGVRLPRKKARKPPVLLAKQDIRRVIDALPEPTKSIITLMVVGSLRIGEVTALGWERIQPDGIEIVERFYEGEFDDTKTDAGRRSIPLDFHGILRAVLDGTWQRSKHRKPGDLVFTNAKGGPVNRRNLLRRHLKPTIKKLGLPATVDFRSFRTMHSSLMSSAGVRPEVTRDNMGHATVDVTQNVRGGKSEWKL
;
A
#
# COMPACT_ATOMS: atom_id res chain seq x y z
N MET A 1 24.53 -16.99 17.79
CA MET A 1 23.83 -18.10 18.46
C MET A 1 22.38 -18.07 17.99
N HIS A 2 22.08 -19.02 17.10
CA HIS A 2 20.80 -19.43 16.50
C HIS A 2 19.87 -18.41 15.81
N VAL A 3 20.07 -18.33 14.49
CA VAL A 3 19.04 -18.11 13.47
C VAL A 3 18.18 -19.39 13.42
N VAL A 4 16.84 -19.26 13.46
CA VAL A 4 15.93 -20.41 13.34
C VAL A 4 15.44 -20.49 11.90
N ASP A 5 15.90 -21.52 11.19
CA ASP A 5 15.48 -21.92 9.85
C ASP A 5 14.05 -22.49 9.86
N ASN A 6 13.24 -22.06 8.90
CA ASN A 6 11.80 -22.36 8.81
C ASN A 6 11.50 -23.53 7.85
N ALA A 7 12.40 -24.51 7.74
CA ALA A 7 12.34 -25.57 6.72
C ALA A 7 11.80 -26.92 7.21
N CYS A 8 11.39 -27.06 8.47
CA CYS A 8 11.03 -28.36 9.05
C CYS A 8 9.51 -28.46 9.32
N PHE A 9 8.70 -28.79 8.30
CA PHE A 9 7.31 -29.21 8.54
C PHE A 9 6.67 -30.07 7.43
N LEU A 10 7.45 -30.69 6.54
CA LEU A 10 6.91 -31.40 5.35
C LEU A 10 7.19 -32.90 5.29
N GLN A 11 7.45 -33.60 6.40
CA GLN A 11 7.83 -35.02 6.30
C GLN A 11 7.00 -36.07 7.04
N ASP A 12 5.93 -35.74 7.76
CA ASP A 12 5.33 -36.72 8.69
C ASP A 12 3.87 -37.11 8.42
N VAL A 13 3.53 -37.37 7.14
CA VAL A 13 2.26 -38.04 6.80
C VAL A 13 2.41 -38.99 5.61
N GLY A 14 3.36 -39.93 5.72
CA GLY A 14 3.57 -41.01 4.76
C GLY A 14 3.12 -42.37 5.31
N GLY A 15 1.82 -42.54 5.57
CA GLY A 15 1.23 -43.82 6.00
C GLY A 15 0.44 -44.48 4.89
N GLN A 16 0.93 -45.62 4.39
CA GLN A 16 0.31 -46.44 3.35
C GLN A 16 -1.10 -46.93 3.74
N ALA A 17 -2.08 -46.80 2.85
CA ALA A 17 -3.30 -47.61 2.88
C ALA A 17 -3.81 -47.86 1.46
N HIS A 18 -4.02 -49.13 1.17
CA HIS A 18 -4.40 -49.71 -0.11
C HIS A 18 -5.66 -49.10 -0.74
N THR A 19 -5.62 -49.04 -2.07
CA THR A 19 -6.75 -48.80 -2.96
C THR A 19 -7.85 -49.85 -2.76
N ARG A 20 -9.01 -49.43 -2.28
CA ARG A 20 -10.30 -50.09 -2.58
C ARG A 20 -11.23 -49.08 -3.21
N THR A 21 -11.39 -49.22 -4.51
CA THR A 21 -12.47 -48.64 -5.30
C THR A 21 -13.81 -49.08 -4.73
N THR A 22 -14.57 -48.16 -4.12
CA THR A 22 -16.02 -48.32 -4.02
C THR A 22 -16.70 -47.03 -4.46
N ASN A 23 -17.61 -47.22 -5.38
CA ASN A 23 -18.33 -46.24 -6.16
C ASN A 23 -19.54 -45.77 -5.33
N SER A 24 -19.63 -44.49 -4.98
CA SER A 24 -20.93 -43.89 -4.65
C SER A 24 -21.00 -42.44 -5.12
N ARG A 25 -22.13 -42.16 -5.79
CA ARG A 25 -22.41 -40.99 -6.62
C ARG A 25 -22.76 -39.77 -5.75
N HIS A 26 -22.53 -38.58 -6.33
CA HIS A 26 -23.02 -37.25 -5.90
C HIS A 26 -22.14 -36.43 -4.93
N GLY A 27 -20.94 -36.07 -5.39
CA GLY A 27 -20.24 -34.85 -4.97
C GLY A 27 -19.55 -34.24 -6.17
N ARG A 28 -20.05 -33.11 -6.70
CA ARG A 28 -19.36 -32.40 -7.78
C ARG A 28 -18.03 -31.89 -7.25
N LYS A 29 -16.95 -32.61 -7.58
CA LYS A 29 -15.56 -32.23 -7.33
C LYS A 29 -15.36 -30.79 -7.83
N MET A 30 -14.66 -29.98 -7.05
CA MET A 30 -14.24 -28.65 -7.48
C MET A 30 -13.23 -28.86 -8.61
N SER A 31 -13.72 -28.77 -9.86
CA SER A 31 -12.96 -29.12 -11.06
C SER A 31 -11.68 -28.29 -11.19
N ASP A 32 -10.67 -28.81 -11.90
CA ASP A 32 -9.44 -28.07 -12.26
C ASP A 32 -9.72 -26.70 -12.89
N SER A 33 -10.91 -26.51 -13.48
CA SER A 33 -11.39 -25.21 -13.97
C SER A 33 -11.51 -24.16 -12.85
N THR A 34 -11.87 -24.55 -11.63
CA THR A 34 -11.99 -23.66 -10.47
C THR A 34 -10.62 -23.19 -9.97
N ARG A 35 -9.62 -24.09 -10.00
CA ARG A 35 -8.23 -23.80 -9.62
C ARG A 35 -7.56 -22.93 -10.69
N SER A 36 -7.76 -23.27 -11.96
CA SER A 36 -7.36 -22.45 -13.12
C SER A 36 -8.07 -21.09 -13.13
N TRP A 37 -9.31 -21.00 -12.65
CA TRP A 37 -10.07 -19.76 -12.52
C TRP A 37 -9.56 -18.87 -11.39
N LEU A 38 -9.27 -19.42 -10.21
CA LEU A 38 -8.66 -18.68 -9.10
C LEU A 38 -7.34 -18.03 -9.54
N ILE A 39 -6.57 -18.73 -10.38
CA ILE A 39 -5.35 -18.23 -11.01
C ILE A 39 -5.66 -17.18 -12.09
N ARG A 40 -6.67 -17.37 -12.96
CA ARG A 40 -7.05 -16.38 -14.01
C ARG A 40 -7.69 -15.10 -13.44
N SER A 41 -8.31 -15.17 -12.26
CA SER A 41 -8.87 -14.00 -11.55
C SER A 41 -7.81 -13.01 -11.03
N GLN A 42 -6.52 -13.34 -11.17
CA GLN A 42 -5.37 -12.46 -10.90
C GLN A 42 -5.43 -11.09 -11.61
N ARG A 43 -6.27 -10.91 -12.63
CA ARG A 43 -6.52 -9.58 -13.24
C ARG A 43 -7.20 -8.57 -12.30
N ALA A 44 -7.65 -8.97 -11.11
CA ALA A 44 -7.99 -8.05 -10.03
C ALA A 44 -6.71 -7.47 -9.36
N ARG A 45 -5.97 -6.63 -10.10
CA ARG A 45 -4.63 -6.06 -9.83
C ARG A 45 -4.43 -5.30 -8.50
N ARG A 46 -5.39 -5.26 -7.58
CA ARG A 46 -5.35 -4.43 -6.36
C ARG A 46 -4.96 -5.14 -5.07
N CYS A 47 -4.73 -6.46 -5.06
CA CYS A 47 -4.59 -7.22 -3.81
C CYS A 47 -3.45 -8.26 -3.76
N SER A 48 -2.32 -8.06 -4.44
CA SER A 48 -1.28 -9.12 -4.58
C SER A 48 -0.85 -9.79 -3.26
N ILE A 49 -0.46 -9.03 -2.23
CA ILE A 49 0.06 -9.60 -0.96
C ILE A 49 -1.06 -10.25 -0.11
N SER A 50 -2.27 -9.68 -0.13
CA SER A 50 -3.42 -10.29 0.53
C SER A 50 -3.80 -11.59 -0.14
N TRP A 51 -3.76 -11.61 -1.47
CA TRP A 51 -4.19 -12.71 -2.32
C TRP A 51 -3.26 -13.92 -2.21
N THR A 52 -1.94 -13.75 -2.21
CA THR A 52 -1.02 -14.89 -2.04
C THR A 52 -1.27 -15.60 -0.71
N ARG A 53 -1.46 -14.83 0.38
CA ARG A 53 -1.80 -15.39 1.70
C ARG A 53 -3.18 -16.05 1.71
N LEU A 54 -4.16 -15.46 1.04
CA LEU A 54 -5.51 -16.01 0.88
C LEU A 54 -5.51 -17.29 0.06
N GLN A 55 -4.72 -17.34 -1.01
CA GLN A 55 -4.58 -18.47 -1.90
C GLN A 55 -3.90 -19.64 -1.19
N THR A 56 -2.80 -19.43 -0.46
CA THR A 56 -2.18 -20.49 0.36
C THR A 56 -3.17 -21.03 1.38
N ALA A 57 -3.95 -20.16 2.02
CA ALA A 57 -4.96 -20.57 2.99
C ALA A 57 -6.17 -21.31 2.38
N ILE A 58 -6.66 -20.84 1.23
CA ILE A 58 -7.73 -21.51 0.47
C ILE A 58 -7.24 -22.86 -0.03
N LEU A 59 -6.00 -22.94 -0.54
CA LEU A 59 -5.43 -24.18 -1.03
C LEU A 59 -5.22 -25.20 0.10
N ALA A 60 -4.75 -24.75 1.27
CA ALA A 60 -4.62 -25.59 2.46
C ALA A 60 -5.98 -26.09 3.02
N THR A 61 -7.08 -25.38 2.76
CA THR A 61 -8.44 -25.80 3.13
C THR A 61 -9.14 -26.60 2.02
N SER A 62 -8.63 -26.55 0.78
CA SER A 62 -9.24 -27.20 -0.39
C SER A 62 -8.88 -28.67 -0.58
N ASP A 63 -7.94 -29.22 0.20
CA ASP A 63 -7.65 -30.67 0.21
C ASP A 63 -8.81 -31.50 0.76
N HIS A 64 -9.81 -30.84 1.35
CA HIS A 64 -11.01 -31.48 1.86
C HIS A 64 -12.19 -31.00 1.01
N ALA A 65 -12.73 -31.90 0.18
CA ALA A 65 -13.83 -31.68 -0.76
C ALA A 65 -15.20 -31.43 -0.10
N ALA A 66 -15.23 -30.61 0.95
CA ALA A 66 -16.46 -30.17 1.60
C ALA A 66 -17.01 -28.91 0.89
N PRO A 67 -18.34 -28.77 0.74
CA PRO A 67 -18.93 -27.52 0.31
C PRO A 67 -18.48 -26.41 1.27
N LEU A 68 -18.10 -25.24 0.74
CA LEU A 68 -17.74 -24.06 1.53
C LEU A 68 -18.95 -23.64 2.41
N LYS A 69 -19.00 -24.17 3.63
CA LYS A 69 -20.05 -23.86 4.61
C LYS A 69 -19.72 -22.53 5.29
N TYR A 70 -20.77 -21.80 5.69
CA TYR A 70 -20.64 -20.55 6.46
C TYR A 70 -19.75 -20.72 7.70
N GLY A 71 -19.92 -21.83 8.44
CA GLY A 71 -19.13 -22.15 9.64
C GLY A 71 -17.63 -22.24 9.35
N SER A 72 -17.24 -22.98 8.30
CA SER A 72 -15.83 -23.16 7.93
C SER A 72 -15.14 -21.83 7.59
N ILE A 73 -15.86 -20.90 6.95
CA ILE A 73 -15.32 -19.56 6.65
C ILE A 73 -15.23 -18.71 7.92
N GLN A 74 -16.19 -18.81 8.83
CA GLN A 74 -16.12 -18.13 10.13
C GLN A 74 -14.93 -18.62 10.96
N ASP A 75 -14.72 -19.93 11.04
CA ASP A 75 -13.60 -20.54 11.78
C ASP A 75 -12.26 -20.16 11.16
N PHE A 76 -12.19 -20.14 9.83
CA PHE A 76 -11.04 -19.65 9.09
C PHE A 76 -10.66 -18.22 9.49
N PHE A 77 -11.61 -17.27 9.51
CA PHE A 77 -11.31 -15.89 9.95
C PHE A 77 -11.03 -15.77 11.44
N ASN A 78 -11.67 -16.59 12.28
CA ASN A 78 -11.41 -16.65 13.72
C ASN A 78 -9.96 -17.07 14.00
N SER A 79 -9.41 -18.00 13.22
CA SER A 79 -8.02 -18.46 13.35
C SER A 79 -6.97 -17.34 13.16
N PHE A 80 -7.30 -16.29 12.39
CA PHE A 80 -6.41 -15.14 12.19
C PHE A 80 -6.58 -14.04 13.24
N SER A 81 -7.70 -14.01 13.95
CA SER A 81 -8.00 -13.00 14.96
C SER A 81 -6.87 -12.78 15.98
N PRO A 82 -6.18 -13.82 16.50
CA PRO A 82 -5.06 -13.64 17.42
C PRO A 82 -3.74 -13.21 16.75
N ARG A 83 -3.57 -13.43 15.44
CA ARG A 83 -2.27 -13.28 14.74
C ARG A 83 -2.20 -12.04 13.83
N LEU A 84 -3.34 -11.54 13.36
CA LEU A 84 -3.40 -10.46 12.37
C LEU A 84 -4.22 -9.27 12.87
N ALA A 85 -3.84 -8.08 12.42
CA ALA A 85 -4.60 -6.88 12.70
C ALA A 85 -6.03 -6.97 12.12
N PRO A 86 -7.07 -6.45 12.82
CA PRO A 86 -8.46 -6.48 12.33
C PRO A 86 -8.67 -5.87 10.95
N LYS A 87 -7.83 -4.91 10.53
CA LYS A 87 -7.86 -4.33 9.18
C LYS A 87 -7.40 -5.33 8.12
N THR A 88 -6.35 -6.09 8.41
CA THR A 88 -5.83 -7.13 7.51
C THR A 88 -6.88 -8.21 7.30
N ILE A 89 -7.49 -8.68 8.38
CA ILE A 89 -8.56 -9.70 8.34
C ILE A 89 -9.74 -9.21 7.50
N ARG A 90 -10.17 -7.96 7.68
CA ARG A 90 -11.24 -7.35 6.85
C ARG A 90 -10.86 -7.23 5.38
N ASN A 91 -9.63 -6.85 5.07
CA ASN A 91 -9.17 -6.75 3.69
C ASN A 91 -9.16 -8.13 3.01
N MET A 92 -8.72 -9.16 3.73
CA MET A 92 -8.80 -10.55 3.27
C MET A 92 -10.26 -10.95 3.04
N HIS A 93 -11.15 -10.72 4.01
CA HIS A 93 -12.58 -10.99 3.86
C HIS A 93 -13.21 -10.27 2.66
N ALA A 94 -12.92 -8.98 2.48
CA ALA A 94 -13.43 -8.21 1.35
C ALA A 94 -12.99 -8.80 0.01
N CYS A 95 -11.73 -9.25 -0.08
CA CYS A 95 -11.20 -9.91 -1.25
C CYS A 95 -11.92 -11.24 -1.53
N LEU A 96 -12.01 -12.12 -0.52
CA LEU A 96 -12.74 -13.39 -0.62
C LEU A 96 -14.21 -13.20 -1.01
N ARG A 97 -14.88 -12.25 -0.37
CA ARG A 97 -16.28 -11.92 -0.65
C ARG A 97 -16.46 -11.50 -2.10
N THR A 98 -15.57 -10.67 -2.64
CA THR A 98 -15.65 -10.21 -4.04
C THR A 98 -15.55 -11.37 -5.02
N VAL A 99 -14.60 -12.27 -4.78
CA VAL A 99 -14.37 -13.46 -5.61
C VAL A 99 -15.57 -14.40 -5.60
N LEU A 100 -16.13 -14.68 -4.42
CA LEU A 100 -17.31 -15.54 -4.27
C LEU A 100 -18.58 -14.88 -4.82
N THR A 101 -18.70 -13.55 -4.75
CA THR A 101 -19.79 -12.83 -5.42
C THR A 101 -19.70 -13.00 -6.93
N GLN A 102 -18.51 -12.86 -7.52
CA GLN A 102 -18.33 -13.07 -8.96
C GLN A 102 -18.63 -14.52 -9.36
N GLY A 103 -18.18 -15.48 -8.55
CA GLY A 103 -18.51 -16.90 -8.73
C GLY A 103 -20.01 -17.16 -8.69
N LYS A 104 -20.77 -16.44 -7.85
CA LYS A 104 -22.24 -16.51 -7.83
C LYS A 104 -22.85 -15.95 -9.12
N THR A 105 -22.40 -14.79 -9.58
CA THR A 105 -22.87 -14.19 -10.84
C THR A 105 -22.65 -15.12 -12.04
N TRP A 106 -21.56 -15.89 -12.04
CA TRP A 106 -21.27 -16.86 -13.09
C TRP A 106 -21.90 -18.25 -12.86
N GLY A 107 -22.73 -18.41 -11.83
CA GLY A 107 -23.41 -19.67 -11.52
C GLY A 107 -22.51 -20.78 -10.98
N LEU A 108 -21.24 -20.49 -10.65
CA LEU A 108 -20.28 -21.46 -10.12
C LEU A 108 -20.58 -21.83 -8.66
N VAL A 109 -21.15 -20.89 -7.91
CA VAL A 109 -21.67 -21.11 -6.55
C VAL A 109 -23.10 -20.59 -6.46
N ARG A 110 -23.98 -21.31 -5.76
CA ARG A 110 -25.39 -20.89 -5.59
C ARG A 110 -25.51 -19.67 -4.67
N VAL A 111 -24.67 -19.62 -3.64
CA VAL A 111 -24.67 -18.57 -2.61
C VAL A 111 -23.24 -18.13 -2.32
N ASN A 112 -23.07 -16.92 -1.78
CA ASN A 112 -21.77 -16.43 -1.32
C ASN A 112 -21.63 -16.72 0.19
N PRO A 113 -20.89 -17.77 0.60
CA PRO A 113 -20.76 -18.15 2.01
C PRO A 113 -19.92 -17.17 2.84
N ALA A 114 -19.21 -16.21 2.21
CA ALA A 114 -18.54 -15.14 2.94
C ALA A 114 -19.51 -14.00 3.35
N GLN A 115 -20.75 -14.02 2.85
CA GLN A 115 -21.78 -13.08 3.28
C GLN A 115 -22.26 -13.47 4.68
N GLY A 116 -22.24 -12.53 5.64
CA GLY A 116 -22.67 -12.79 7.03
C GLY A 116 -21.56 -13.21 8.00
N VAL A 117 -20.32 -13.38 7.53
CA VAL A 117 -19.17 -13.63 8.42
C VAL A 117 -18.97 -12.46 9.39
N ARG A 118 -18.90 -12.78 10.68
CA ARG A 118 -18.61 -11.81 11.75
C ARG A 118 -17.12 -11.53 11.78
N LEU A 119 -16.75 -10.25 11.60
CA LEU A 119 -15.36 -9.81 11.56
C LEU A 119 -14.97 -9.11 12.87
N PRO A 120 -13.69 -9.20 13.30
CA PRO A 120 -13.22 -8.58 14.52
C PRO A 120 -13.49 -7.07 14.51
N ARG A 121 -14.00 -6.48 15.59
CA ARG A 121 -14.33 -5.04 15.68
C ARG A 121 -13.14 -4.15 15.27
N LYS A 122 -13.39 -3.01 14.61
CA LYS A 122 -12.35 -2.02 14.36
C LYS A 122 -11.99 -1.42 15.72
N LYS A 123 -10.76 -1.62 16.19
CA LYS A 123 -10.26 -0.81 17.31
C LYS A 123 -10.15 0.64 16.82
N ALA A 124 -10.57 1.60 17.64
CA ALA A 124 -10.32 3.01 17.38
C ALA A 124 -8.82 3.19 17.15
N ARG A 125 -8.47 3.76 16.00
CA ARG A 125 -7.06 3.96 15.65
C ARG A 125 -6.60 5.21 16.36
N LYS A 126 -5.45 5.16 17.03
CA LYS A 126 -4.78 6.39 17.47
C LYS A 126 -4.65 7.31 16.24
N PRO A 127 -4.97 8.61 16.37
CA PRO A 127 -4.80 9.55 15.27
C PRO A 127 -3.35 9.46 14.76
N PRO A 128 -3.14 9.64 13.44
CA PRO A 128 -1.79 9.68 12.90
C PRO A 128 -0.99 10.74 13.67
N VAL A 129 0.23 10.40 14.07
CA VAL A 129 1.14 11.38 14.68
C VAL A 129 1.41 12.46 13.64
N LEU A 130 0.97 13.68 13.93
CA LEU A 130 1.37 14.86 13.20
C LEU A 130 2.67 15.36 13.84
N LEU A 131 3.71 15.52 13.04
CA LEU A 131 4.94 16.17 13.51
C LEU A 131 4.71 17.68 13.52
N ALA A 132 5.27 18.35 14.52
CA ALA A 132 5.34 19.81 14.50
C ALA A 132 6.19 20.30 13.32
N LYS A 133 5.91 21.51 12.83
CA LYS A 133 6.66 22.12 11.70
C LYS A 133 8.17 22.10 11.93
N GLN A 134 8.61 22.34 13.15
CA GLN A 134 10.02 22.32 13.54
C GLN A 134 10.64 20.93 13.40
N ASP A 135 9.92 19.88 13.78
CA ASP A 135 10.40 18.50 13.64
C ASP A 135 10.51 18.07 12.18
N ILE A 136 9.64 18.57 11.30
CA ILE A 136 9.74 18.31 9.86
C ILE A 136 11.08 18.83 9.32
N ARG A 137 11.41 20.08 9.64
CA ARG A 137 12.67 20.69 9.23
C ARG A 137 13.87 19.92 9.78
N ARG A 138 13.86 19.58 11.07
CA ARG A 138 14.89 18.76 11.71
C ARG A 138 15.09 17.41 11.02
N VAL A 139 14.00 16.75 10.62
CA VAL A 139 14.07 15.49 9.88
C VAL A 139 14.68 15.69 8.50
N ILE A 140 14.20 16.67 7.72
CA ILE A 140 14.71 16.97 6.38
C ILE A 140 16.21 17.29 6.43
N ASP A 141 16.64 18.11 7.39
CA ASP A 141 18.02 18.54 7.51
C ASP A 141 18.97 17.41 7.93
N ALA A 142 18.46 16.44 8.71
CA ALA A 142 19.23 15.28 9.15
C ALA A 142 19.29 14.13 8.12
N LEU A 143 18.54 14.21 7.02
CA LEU A 143 18.49 13.14 6.02
C LEU A 143 19.62 13.26 4.99
N PRO A 144 20.19 12.14 4.54
CA PRO A 144 21.13 12.13 3.42
C PRO A 144 20.40 12.28 2.08
N GLU A 145 21.12 12.74 1.06
CA GLU A 145 20.65 12.65 -0.33
C GLU A 145 20.65 11.19 -0.81
N PRO A 146 19.71 10.79 -1.70
CA PRO A 146 18.63 11.59 -2.28
C PRO A 146 17.37 11.69 -1.40
N THR A 147 17.36 11.04 -0.22
CA THR A 147 16.15 10.97 0.64
C THR A 147 15.69 12.33 1.13
N LYS A 148 16.63 13.24 1.41
CA LYS A 148 16.35 14.64 1.73
C LYS A 148 15.52 15.30 0.63
N SER A 149 16.03 15.34 -0.59
CA SER A 149 15.32 15.88 -1.76
C SER A 149 13.94 15.24 -1.97
N ILE A 150 13.86 13.91 -1.89
CA ILE A 150 12.59 13.18 -2.03
C ILE A 150 11.56 13.61 -0.99
N ILE A 151 11.95 13.70 0.29
CA ILE A 151 11.01 14.07 1.36
C ILE A 151 10.62 15.54 1.23
N THR A 152 11.53 16.43 0.83
CA THR A 152 11.19 17.84 0.57
C THR A 152 10.14 17.96 -0.53
N LEU A 153 10.28 17.24 -1.65
CA LEU A 153 9.26 17.20 -2.70
C LEU A 153 7.92 16.67 -2.17
N MET A 154 7.93 15.62 -1.34
CA MET A 154 6.72 15.07 -0.75
C MET A 154 6.01 16.05 0.21
N VAL A 155 6.75 16.85 0.98
CA VAL A 155 6.20 17.81 1.93
C VAL A 155 5.71 19.07 1.23
N VAL A 156 6.51 19.63 0.32
CA VAL A 156 6.20 20.90 -0.33
C VAL A 156 5.21 20.70 -1.48
N GLY A 157 5.48 19.74 -2.37
CA GLY A 157 4.64 19.44 -3.52
C GLY A 157 3.55 18.40 -3.26
N SER A 158 3.39 17.88 -2.03
CA SER A 158 2.35 16.89 -1.71
C SER A 158 2.45 15.55 -2.48
N LEU A 159 3.60 15.22 -3.08
CA LEU A 159 3.74 14.03 -3.91
C LEU A 159 3.66 12.74 -3.08
N ARG A 160 3.10 11.68 -3.66
CA ARG A 160 3.21 10.33 -3.10
C ARG A 160 4.59 9.78 -3.40
N ILE A 161 5.14 8.96 -2.50
CA ILE A 161 6.46 8.36 -2.72
C ILE A 161 6.58 7.63 -4.07
N GLY A 162 5.53 6.92 -4.49
CA GLY A 162 5.52 6.25 -5.80
C GLY A 162 5.55 7.20 -6.99
N GLU A 163 4.96 8.39 -6.86
CA GLU A 163 4.99 9.46 -7.88
C GLU A 163 6.41 10.04 -7.95
N VAL A 164 7.01 10.38 -6.80
CA VAL A 164 8.39 10.90 -6.74
C VAL A 164 9.40 9.92 -7.33
N THR A 165 9.26 8.62 -7.05
CA THR A 165 10.19 7.60 -7.57
C THR A 165 9.98 7.28 -9.05
N ALA A 166 8.87 7.71 -9.64
CA ALA A 166 8.59 7.57 -11.07
C ALA A 166 8.79 8.89 -11.84
N LEU A 167 9.17 9.98 -11.15
CA LEU A 167 9.31 11.28 -11.78
C LEU A 167 10.50 11.26 -12.75
N GLY A 168 10.22 11.51 -14.02
CA GLY A 168 11.20 11.69 -15.09
C GLY A 168 11.54 13.16 -15.32
N TRP A 169 12.71 13.42 -15.94
CA TRP A 169 13.15 14.78 -16.23
C TRP A 169 12.25 15.49 -17.25
N GLU A 170 11.66 14.76 -18.20
CA GLU A 170 10.73 15.28 -19.20
C GLU A 170 9.41 15.80 -18.61
N ARG A 171 9.12 15.44 -17.35
CA ARG A 171 7.91 15.87 -16.63
C ARG A 171 8.11 17.13 -15.79
N ILE A 172 9.32 17.68 -15.77
CA ILE A 172 9.61 18.93 -15.09
C ILE A 172 9.49 20.06 -16.10
N GLN A 173 8.44 20.86 -15.94
CA GLN A 173 8.16 22.04 -16.75
C GLN A 173 8.67 23.31 -16.04
N PRO A 174 8.80 24.44 -16.77
CA PRO A 174 9.21 25.70 -16.17
C PRO A 174 8.29 26.18 -15.04
N ASP A 175 7.00 25.88 -15.13
CA ASP A 175 5.93 26.34 -14.23
C ASP A 175 5.42 25.25 -13.26
N GLY A 176 5.78 23.99 -13.47
CA GLY A 176 5.28 22.90 -12.64
C GLY A 176 5.87 21.53 -12.89
N ILE A 177 5.37 20.56 -12.14
CA ILE A 177 5.74 19.14 -12.22
C ILE A 177 4.50 18.36 -12.67
N GLU A 178 4.60 17.68 -13.80
CA GLU A 178 3.53 16.84 -14.33
C GLU A 178 3.58 15.44 -13.68
N ILE A 179 2.51 15.04 -13.02
CA ILE A 179 2.39 13.72 -12.40
C ILE A 179 1.46 12.87 -13.25
N VAL A 180 2.02 11.88 -13.93
CA VAL A 180 1.26 10.97 -14.82
C VAL A 180 1.35 9.50 -14.41
N GLU A 181 2.45 9.13 -13.74
CA GLU A 181 2.79 7.74 -13.44
C GLU A 181 3.18 7.56 -11.97
N ARG A 182 3.22 6.29 -11.54
CA ARG A 182 3.76 5.89 -10.24
C ARG A 182 4.58 4.63 -10.39
N PHE A 183 5.58 4.49 -9.52
CA PHE A 183 6.36 3.27 -9.37
C PHE A 183 6.03 2.59 -8.03
N TYR A 184 5.66 1.32 -8.07
CA TYR A 184 5.29 0.57 -6.87
C TYR A 184 5.67 -0.91 -7.00
N GLU A 185 6.56 -1.38 -6.10
CA GLU A 185 6.95 -2.80 -6.00
C GLU A 185 7.50 -3.40 -7.31
N GLY A 186 8.29 -2.62 -8.07
CA GLY A 186 8.95 -3.09 -9.28
C GLY A 186 8.22 -2.75 -10.57
N GLU A 187 6.99 -2.25 -10.47
CA GLU A 187 6.14 -1.96 -11.63
C GLU A 187 5.85 -0.46 -11.74
N PHE A 188 5.94 0.05 -12.97
CA PHE A 188 5.32 1.31 -13.36
C PHE A 188 3.84 1.07 -13.64
N ASP A 189 3.02 2.01 -13.18
CA ASP A 189 1.58 1.96 -13.35
C ASP A 189 1.05 3.40 -13.43
N ASP A 190 -0.19 3.53 -13.89
CA ASP A 190 -0.91 4.79 -13.81
C ASP A 190 -1.01 5.27 -12.35
N THR A 191 -1.21 6.57 -12.18
CA THR A 191 -1.51 7.12 -10.86
C THR A 191 -2.67 6.36 -10.21
N LYS A 192 -2.65 6.30 -8.87
CA LYS A 192 -3.55 5.42 -8.11
C LYS A 192 -5.05 5.64 -8.39
N THR A 193 -5.39 6.84 -8.87
CA THR A 193 -6.73 7.35 -9.18
C THR A 193 -6.59 8.31 -10.34
N ASP A 194 -7.60 8.49 -11.18
CA ASP A 194 -7.55 9.46 -12.30
C ASP A 194 -7.23 10.88 -11.82
N ALA A 195 -7.81 11.31 -10.68
CA ALA A 195 -7.47 12.56 -10.00
C ALA A 195 -6.00 12.66 -9.51
N GLY A 196 -5.24 11.57 -9.63
CA GLY A 196 -3.81 11.54 -9.36
C GLY A 196 -3.00 12.14 -10.49
N ARG A 197 -3.51 12.12 -11.72
CA ARG A 197 -2.91 12.82 -12.86
C ARG A 197 -3.14 14.32 -12.68
N ARG A 198 -2.06 15.08 -12.47
CA ARG A 198 -2.14 16.51 -12.14
C ARG A 198 -0.83 17.23 -12.42
N SER A 199 -0.92 18.53 -12.65
CA SER A 199 0.23 19.43 -12.60
C SER A 199 0.35 20.02 -11.20
N ILE A 200 1.57 19.99 -10.64
CA ILE A 200 1.88 20.59 -9.35
C ILE A 200 2.69 21.86 -9.63
N PRO A 201 2.14 23.06 -9.35
CA PRO A 201 2.87 24.29 -9.59
C PRO A 201 4.13 24.33 -8.74
N LEU A 202 5.20 24.95 -9.27
CA LEU A 202 6.37 25.24 -8.47
C LEU A 202 6.00 26.20 -7.34
N ASP A 203 6.61 26.02 -6.16
CA ASP A 203 6.30 26.85 -5.01
C ASP A 203 6.88 28.25 -5.19
N PHE A 204 6.16 29.25 -4.69
CA PHE A 204 6.59 30.64 -4.74
C PHE A 204 7.95 30.89 -4.07
N HIS A 205 8.31 30.09 -3.07
CA HIS A 205 9.58 30.22 -2.34
C HIS A 205 10.77 29.54 -3.05
N GLY A 206 10.56 28.91 -4.22
CA GLY A 206 11.60 28.28 -5.03
C GLY A 206 12.22 27.01 -4.43
N ILE A 207 11.62 26.41 -3.40
CA ILE A 207 12.16 25.24 -2.70
C ILE A 207 12.16 24.01 -3.62
N LEU A 208 11.07 23.77 -4.34
CA LEU A 208 10.94 22.69 -5.32
C LEU A 208 11.97 22.88 -6.43
N ARG A 209 12.11 24.09 -6.97
CA ARG A 209 13.09 24.41 -8.00
C ARG A 209 14.52 24.13 -7.52
N ALA A 210 14.89 24.64 -6.35
CA ALA A 210 16.21 24.41 -5.76
C ALA A 210 16.52 22.92 -5.53
N VAL A 211 15.53 22.13 -5.09
CA VAL A 211 15.68 20.68 -4.94
C VAL A 211 15.90 19.98 -6.28
N LEU A 212 15.12 20.35 -7.30
CA LEU A 212 15.24 19.79 -8.64
C LEU A 212 16.59 20.14 -9.28
N ASP A 213 17.03 21.39 -9.17
CA ASP A 213 18.31 21.86 -9.71
C ASP A 213 19.50 21.21 -9.00
N GLY A 214 19.46 21.12 -7.68
CA GLY A 214 20.48 20.40 -6.92
C GLY A 214 20.53 18.92 -7.28
N THR A 215 19.37 18.30 -7.52
CA THR A 215 19.29 16.89 -7.95
C THR A 215 19.82 16.72 -9.35
N TRP A 216 19.51 17.65 -10.27
CA TRP A 216 20.06 17.67 -11.62
C TRP A 216 21.58 17.70 -11.59
N GLN A 217 22.16 18.63 -10.82
CA GLN A 217 23.61 18.76 -10.67
C GLN A 217 24.29 17.49 -10.15
N ARG A 218 23.64 16.74 -9.25
CA ARG A 218 24.16 15.46 -8.72
C ARG A 218 23.88 14.26 -9.61
N SER A 219 22.93 14.35 -10.55
CA SER A 219 22.51 13.22 -11.36
C SER A 219 23.53 12.90 -12.45
N LYS A 220 23.79 11.59 -12.62
CA LYS A 220 24.53 11.02 -13.77
C LYS A 220 23.62 10.67 -14.95
N HIS A 221 22.30 10.66 -14.73
CA HIS A 221 21.27 10.30 -15.70
C HIS A 221 20.37 11.52 -15.93
N ARG A 222 20.52 12.15 -17.10
CA ARG A 222 19.94 13.46 -17.43
C ARG A 222 19.26 13.47 -18.81
N LYS A 223 19.09 12.31 -19.44
CA LYS A 223 18.33 12.24 -20.69
C LYS A 223 16.85 12.49 -20.38
N PRO A 224 16.06 12.96 -21.37
CA PRO A 224 14.65 13.25 -21.15
C PRO A 224 13.87 12.08 -20.51
N GLY A 225 14.10 10.83 -20.94
CA GLY A 225 13.44 9.65 -20.34
C GLY A 225 14.09 9.09 -19.08
N ASP A 226 15.13 9.73 -18.54
CA ASP A 226 15.76 9.29 -17.30
C ASP A 226 14.94 9.78 -16.08
N LEU A 227 14.95 8.98 -15.02
CA LEU A 227 14.31 9.36 -13.76
C LEU A 227 15.11 10.43 -13.03
N VAL A 228 14.41 11.31 -12.33
CA VAL A 228 15.00 12.32 -11.43
C VAL A 228 15.76 11.65 -10.28
N PHE A 229 15.20 10.56 -9.74
CA PHE A 229 15.81 9.79 -8.65
C PHE A 229 16.10 8.36 -9.09
N THR A 230 17.37 8.09 -9.40
CA THR A 230 17.83 6.76 -9.82
C THR A 230 18.60 6.03 -8.72
N ASN A 231 18.63 4.71 -8.83
CA ASN A 231 19.64 3.88 -8.20
C ASN A 231 20.94 3.87 -9.04
N ALA A 232 21.98 3.19 -8.57
CA ALA A 232 23.28 3.15 -9.24
C ALA A 232 23.26 2.60 -10.68
N LYS A 233 22.22 1.86 -11.08
CA LYS A 233 22.03 1.30 -12.41
C LYS A 233 21.11 2.16 -13.31
N GLY A 234 20.70 3.35 -12.86
CA GLY A 234 19.78 4.21 -13.60
C GLY A 234 18.29 3.88 -13.42
N GLY A 235 17.94 2.78 -12.74
CA GLY A 235 16.53 2.42 -12.46
C GLY A 235 15.94 3.16 -11.26
N PRO A 236 14.65 2.99 -10.94
CA PRO A 236 14.01 3.66 -9.82
C PRO A 236 14.67 3.38 -8.47
N VAL A 237 14.66 4.38 -7.58
CA VAL A 237 15.06 4.18 -6.19
C VAL A 237 14.07 3.27 -5.44
N ASN A 238 14.61 2.33 -4.65
CA ASN A 238 13.77 1.44 -3.88
C ASN A 238 13.31 2.11 -2.57
N ARG A 239 12.00 2.42 -2.47
CA ARG A 239 11.42 3.04 -1.27
C ARG A 239 11.68 2.28 0.03
N ARG A 240 11.77 0.94 0.00
CA ARG A 240 12.01 0.14 1.21
C ARG A 240 13.43 0.37 1.73
N ASN A 241 14.38 0.56 0.82
CA ASN A 241 15.75 0.94 1.19
C ASN A 241 15.79 2.35 1.76
N LEU A 242 15.14 3.33 1.13
CA LEU A 242 15.06 4.70 1.66
C LEU A 242 14.44 4.73 3.07
N LEU A 243 13.37 3.95 3.28
CA LEU A 243 12.70 3.83 4.57
C LEU A 243 13.62 3.20 5.64
N ARG A 244 14.18 2.03 5.34
CA ARG A 244 14.94 1.23 6.30
C ARG A 244 16.31 1.82 6.62
N ARG A 245 16.98 2.37 5.60
CA ARG A 245 18.37 2.82 5.71
C ARG A 245 18.50 4.29 6.10
N HIS A 246 17.58 5.15 5.66
CA HIS A 246 17.71 6.60 5.87
C HIS A 246 16.65 7.13 6.84
N LEU A 247 15.36 6.91 6.55
CA LEU A 247 14.29 7.53 7.32
C LEU A 247 14.16 6.97 8.74
N LYS A 248 13.98 5.66 8.91
CA LYS A 248 13.79 5.06 10.25
C LYS A 248 14.96 5.30 11.20
N PRO A 249 16.24 5.17 10.77
CA PRO A 249 17.37 5.54 11.61
C PRO A 249 17.37 7.01 12.02
N THR A 250 17.05 7.92 11.10
CA THR A 250 16.98 9.37 11.38
C THR A 250 15.87 9.70 12.38
N ILE A 251 14.67 9.13 12.21
CA ILE A 251 13.56 9.27 13.16
C ILE A 251 13.95 8.77 14.55
N LYS A 252 14.64 7.63 14.64
CA LYS A 252 15.15 7.10 15.91
C LYS A 252 16.17 8.03 16.55
N LYS A 253 17.14 8.54 15.78
CA LYS A 253 18.18 9.47 16.25
C LYS A 253 17.59 10.78 16.80
N LEU A 254 16.51 11.26 16.20
CA LEU A 254 15.82 12.49 16.60
C LEU A 254 14.80 12.28 17.74
N GLY A 255 14.63 11.06 18.25
CA GLY A 255 13.68 10.75 19.33
C GLY A 255 12.22 10.85 18.90
N LEU A 256 11.93 10.78 17.59
CA LEU A 256 10.58 10.93 17.05
C LEU A 256 9.83 9.60 17.04
N PRO A 257 8.48 9.61 17.03
CA PRO A 257 7.68 8.39 17.06
C PRO A 257 8.01 7.43 15.91
N ALA A 258 8.25 6.16 16.24
CA ALA A 258 8.58 5.12 15.26
C ALA A 258 7.49 4.88 14.20
N THR A 259 6.28 5.41 14.41
CA THR A 259 5.16 5.39 13.47
C THR A 259 5.32 6.32 12.28
N VAL A 260 6.25 7.31 12.34
CA VAL A 260 6.51 8.24 11.24
C VAL A 260 7.01 7.50 10.00
N ASP A 261 6.34 7.68 8.87
CA ASP A 261 6.67 7.08 7.59
C ASP A 261 6.50 8.08 6.42
N PHE A 262 6.66 7.63 5.18
CA PHE A 262 6.48 8.48 4.01
C PHE A 262 5.09 9.12 3.92
N ARG A 263 4.04 8.43 4.39
CA ARG A 263 2.68 8.97 4.40
C ARG A 263 2.54 10.09 5.43
N SER A 264 3.27 10.03 6.54
CA SER A 264 3.29 11.09 7.54
C SER A 264 3.66 12.45 6.92
N PHE A 265 4.69 12.52 6.07
CA PHE A 265 5.10 13.77 5.40
C PHE A 265 4.02 14.39 4.53
N ARG A 266 3.27 13.57 3.78
CA ARG A 266 2.16 14.05 2.97
C ARG A 266 0.96 14.48 3.83
N THR A 267 0.77 13.83 4.98
CA THR A 267 -0.25 14.24 5.96
C THR A 267 0.10 15.62 6.54
N MET A 268 1.38 15.89 6.74
CA MET A 268 1.88 17.19 7.20
C MET A 268 1.64 18.30 6.17
N HIS A 269 1.78 18.03 4.87
CA HIS A 269 1.42 19.01 3.83
C HIS A 269 -0.03 19.51 4.00
N SER A 270 -1.00 18.60 4.18
CA SER A 270 -2.40 18.97 4.41
C SER A 270 -2.59 19.81 5.68
N SER A 271 -1.83 19.48 6.73
CA SER A 271 -1.84 20.25 7.97
C SER A 271 -1.28 21.66 7.75
N LEU A 272 -0.16 21.79 7.05
CA LEU A 272 0.48 23.08 6.75
C LEU A 272 -0.40 23.97 5.88
N MET A 273 -1.00 23.42 4.82
CA MET A 273 -1.93 24.15 3.95
C MET A 273 -3.15 24.63 4.73
N SER A 274 -3.67 23.79 5.63
CA SER A 274 -4.79 24.19 6.50
C SER A 274 -4.40 25.32 7.45
N SER A 275 -3.24 25.25 8.09
CA SER A 275 -2.75 26.30 8.99
C SER A 275 -2.47 27.61 8.25
N ALA A 276 -2.13 27.54 6.95
CA ALA A 276 -1.99 28.70 6.08
C ALA A 276 -3.32 29.24 5.52
N GLY A 277 -4.47 28.67 5.93
CA GLY A 277 -5.79 29.12 5.47
C GLY A 277 -6.12 28.74 4.03
N VAL A 278 -5.38 27.82 3.42
CA VAL A 278 -5.64 27.39 2.04
C VAL A 278 -6.94 26.62 1.97
N ARG A 279 -7.74 26.92 0.95
CA ARG A 279 -9.03 26.27 0.71
C ARG A 279 -8.88 24.73 0.62
N PRO A 280 -9.82 23.96 1.21
CA PRO A 280 -9.77 22.50 1.17
C PRO A 280 -9.74 21.91 -0.24
N GLU A 281 -10.40 22.58 -1.21
CA GLU A 281 -10.43 22.17 -2.62
C GLU A 281 -9.04 22.23 -3.24
N VAL A 282 -8.31 23.34 -3.05
CA VAL A 282 -6.93 23.51 -3.54
C VAL A 282 -6.01 22.46 -2.91
N THR A 283 -6.16 22.21 -1.61
CA THR A 283 -5.39 21.17 -0.92
C THR A 283 -5.71 19.77 -1.48
N ARG A 284 -6.99 19.48 -1.77
CA ARG A 284 -7.44 18.23 -2.39
C ARG A 284 -6.80 18.04 -3.77
N ASP A 285 -6.79 19.10 -4.58
CA ASP A 285 -6.30 19.06 -5.97
C ASP A 285 -4.78 18.87 -5.99
N ASN A 286 -4.03 19.63 -5.18
CA ASN A 286 -2.59 19.42 -4.99
C ASN A 286 -2.27 18.01 -4.47
N MET A 287 -3.13 17.47 -3.61
CA MET A 287 -3.01 16.11 -3.11
C MET A 287 -3.40 15.04 -4.15
N GLY A 288 -4.14 15.36 -5.20
CA GLY A 288 -4.75 14.37 -6.08
C GLY A 288 -5.65 13.40 -5.32
N HIS A 289 -6.55 13.94 -4.50
CA HIS A 289 -7.62 13.18 -3.84
C HIS A 289 -8.91 13.28 -4.65
N ALA A 290 -9.62 12.16 -4.85
CA ALA A 290 -10.90 12.17 -5.57
C ALA A 290 -12.00 12.93 -4.81
N THR A 291 -11.93 13.00 -3.49
CA THR A 291 -12.93 13.71 -2.65
C THR A 291 -12.25 14.50 -1.54
N VAL A 292 -12.88 15.61 -1.12
CA VAL A 292 -12.40 16.48 -0.02
C VAL A 292 -12.41 15.74 1.32
N ASP A 293 -13.33 14.78 1.50
CA ASP A 293 -13.49 14.00 2.73
C ASP A 293 -12.22 13.19 3.11
N VAL A 294 -11.42 12.76 2.12
CA VAL A 294 -10.13 12.10 2.38
C VAL A 294 -9.11 13.07 2.99
N THR A 295 -9.22 14.36 2.68
CA THR A 295 -8.38 15.44 3.22
C THR A 295 -8.87 15.86 4.62
N GLN A 296 -10.18 15.84 4.87
CA GLN A 296 -10.78 16.24 6.15
C GLN A 296 -10.76 15.12 7.21
N ASN A 297 -10.85 13.84 6.83
CA ASN A 297 -10.82 12.71 7.78
C ASN A 297 -9.48 12.52 8.51
N VAL A 298 -8.40 13.19 8.07
CA VAL A 298 -7.16 13.32 8.87
C VAL A 298 -7.39 14.22 10.08
N ARG A 299 -8.27 15.22 9.97
CA ARG A 299 -8.57 16.26 10.97
C ARG A 299 -9.67 15.86 11.95
N GLY A 300 -10.31 14.71 11.76
CA GLY A 300 -11.50 14.26 12.51
C GLY A 300 -11.30 13.89 13.99
N GLY A 301 -10.21 14.34 14.61
CA GLY A 301 -10.14 14.48 16.06
C GLY A 301 -10.25 15.96 16.39
N LYS A 302 -11.45 16.42 16.73
CA LYS A 302 -11.65 17.75 17.33
C LYS A 302 -10.86 17.80 18.64
N SER A 303 -9.62 18.29 18.59
CA SER A 303 -8.99 18.94 19.74
C SER A 303 -8.72 20.36 19.28
N GLU A 304 -9.46 21.28 19.88
CA GLU A 304 -9.26 22.72 19.76
C GLU A 304 -7.77 23.04 19.93
N TRP A 305 -7.16 23.59 18.89
CA TRP A 305 -5.88 24.25 19.01
C TRP A 305 -6.19 25.73 19.12
N LYS A 306 -6.22 26.25 20.36
CA LYS A 306 -6.02 27.69 20.56
C LYS A 306 -4.59 28.01 20.12
N LEU A 307 -4.50 29.03 19.28
CA LEU A 307 -3.27 29.64 18.76
C LEU A 307 -2.30 30.00 19.89
#